data_AF-A0A7K2MR35-F1
#
_entry.id   AF-A0A7K2MR35-F1
#
_cell.length_a   1.000
_cell.length_b   1.000
_cell.length_c   1.000
_cell.angle_alpha   90.00
_cell.angle_beta   90.00
_cell.angle_gamma   90.00
#
_symmetry.space_group_name_H-M   'P 1'
#
loop_
_entity.id
_entity.type
_entity.pdbx_description
1 polymer ?
#
loop_
_entity_poly.entity_id
_entity_poly.type
_entity_poly.pdbx_seq_one_letter_code
_entity_poly.pdbx_strand_id
1 'polypeptide(L)'
;ELRLSRDPASRRVFPAVDLTGSGTRREELLLSAAETTAVRGLRRALGTRDGQSGLETLLERLRRTPDNATFLRQVQPTLPAD
;
A
#
# COMPACT_ATOMS: atom_id res chain seq x y z
N GLU A 1 11.93 7.96 -0.65
CA GLU A 1 12.86 6.87 -0.94
C GLU A 1 12.17 5.52 -0.75
N LEU A 2 12.75 4.43 -1.25
CA LEU A 2 12.30 3.08 -0.98
C LEU A 2 13.06 2.53 0.22
N ARG A 3 12.34 2.09 1.25
CA ARG A 3 12.90 1.48 2.46
C ARG A 3 12.52 0.01 2.54
N LEU A 4 13.47 -0.81 2.97
CA LEU A 4 13.26 -2.22 3.25
C LEU A 4 13.33 -2.45 4.76
N SER A 5 12.47 -3.32 5.28
CA SER A 5 12.43 -3.67 6.70
C SER A 5 12.95 -5.08 6.95
N ARG A 6 13.79 -5.24 7.97
CA ARG A 6 14.33 -6.53 8.40
C ARG A 6 13.24 -7.45 8.97
N ASP A 7 12.18 -6.87 9.52
CA ASP A 7 11.12 -7.60 10.20
C ASP A 7 10.34 -8.55 9.26
N PRO A 8 9.71 -8.09 8.17
CA PRO A 8 9.06 -8.99 7.20
C PRO A 8 10.07 -9.94 6.54
N ALA A 9 11.30 -9.48 6.27
CA ALA A 9 12.35 -10.34 5.72
C ALA A 9 12.69 -11.53 6.65
N SER A 10 12.76 -11.31 7.96
CA SER A 10 13.03 -12.37 8.96
C SER A 10 11.92 -13.41 9.01
N ARG A 11 10.68 -12.99 8.71
CA ARG A 11 9.50 -13.86 8.57
C ARG A 11 9.34 -14.46 7.18
N ARG A 12 10.30 -14.23 6.27
CA ARG A 12 10.29 -14.63 4.85
C ARG A 12 9.11 -14.06 4.06
N VAL A 13 8.61 -12.89 4.45
CA VAL A 13 7.59 -12.15 3.71
C VAL A 13 8.27 -11.21 2.72
N PHE A 14 8.00 -11.42 1.43
CA PHE A 14 8.58 -10.64 0.35
C PHE A 14 7.49 -10.05 -0.56
N PRO A 15 7.72 -8.84 -1.11
CA PRO A 15 8.89 -7.98 -0.93
C PRO A 15 8.91 -7.29 0.44
N ALA A 16 10.07 -7.24 1.10
CA ALA A 16 10.22 -6.77 2.48
C ALA A 16 10.24 -5.23 2.57
N VAL A 17 9.24 -4.57 1.98
CA VAL A 17 9.15 -3.10 1.87
C VAL A 17 8.49 -2.52 3.12
N ASP A 18 9.09 -1.45 3.64
CA ASP A 18 8.45 -0.60 4.62
C ASP A 18 7.49 0.36 3.92
N LEU A 19 6.18 0.07 4.00
CA LEU A 19 5.14 0.81 3.27
C LEU A 19 4.89 2.21 3.83
N THR A 20 5.18 2.46 5.11
CA THR A 20 4.98 3.77 5.75
C THR A 20 6.23 4.65 5.62
N GLY A 21 7.42 4.05 5.68
CA GLY A 21 8.69 4.74 5.48
C GLY A 21 9.07 4.96 4.02
N SER A 22 8.39 4.32 3.06
CA SER A 22 8.65 4.47 1.62
C SER A 22 7.74 5.49 0.95
N GLY A 23 8.28 6.24 -0.01
CA GLY A 23 7.50 7.18 -0.81
C GLY A 23 8.31 7.94 -1.85
N THR A 24 7.62 8.72 -2.69
CA THR A 24 8.26 9.55 -3.72
C THR A 24 7.85 11.00 -3.50
N ARG A 25 8.81 11.93 -3.56
CA ARG A 25 8.51 13.37 -3.47
C ARG A 25 7.70 13.77 -4.70
N ARG A 26 6.66 14.59 -4.49
CA ARG A 26 5.75 15.06 -5.54
C ARG A 26 5.11 13.91 -6.35
N GLU A 27 4.70 12.84 -5.68
CA GLU A 27 4.07 11.69 -6.34
C GLU A 27 2.79 12.05 -7.11
N GLU A 28 2.13 13.16 -6.77
CA GLU A 28 0.98 13.71 -7.50
C GLU A 28 1.29 14.13 -8.94
N LEU A 29 2.57 14.26 -9.31
CA LEU A 29 2.97 14.49 -10.70
C LEU A 29 3.11 13.19 -11.51
N LEU A 30 3.18 12.04 -10.82
CA LEU A 30 3.42 10.73 -11.43
C LEU A 30 2.15 9.89 -11.52
N LEU A 31 1.18 10.17 -10.65
CA LEU A 31 -0.08 9.45 -10.54
C LEU A 31 -1.23 10.36 -10.96
N SER A 32 -2.29 9.77 -11.52
CA SER A 32 -3.53 10.52 -11.72
C SER A 32 -4.12 10.98 -10.38
N ALA A 33 -5.02 11.97 -10.40
CA ALA A 33 -5.70 12.43 -9.19
C ALA A 33 -6.45 11.30 -8.47
N ALA A 34 -7.11 10.41 -9.23
CA ALA A 34 -7.83 9.27 -8.69
C ALA A 34 -6.90 8.24 -8.03
N GLU A 35 -5.77 7.94 -8.66
CA GLU A 35 -4.75 7.04 -8.09
C GLU A 35 -4.10 7.64 -6.86
N THR A 36 -3.77 8.94 -6.90
CA THR A 36 -3.19 9.66 -5.75
C THR A 36 -4.10 9.55 -4.52
N THR A 37 -5.41 9.80 -4.69
CA THR A 37 -6.39 9.67 -3.61
C THR A 37 -6.48 8.22 -3.10
N ALA A 38 -6.55 7.25 -4.00
CA ALA A 38 -6.62 5.83 -3.63
C ALA A 38 -5.37 5.36 -2.87
N VAL A 39 -4.18 5.70 -3.36
CA VAL A 39 -2.90 5.32 -2.74
C VAL A 39 -2.74 5.98 -1.37
N ARG A 40 -3.12 7.26 -1.22
CA ARG A 40 -3.10 7.94 0.10
C ARG A 40 -4.03 7.26 1.10
N GLY A 41 -5.26 6.95 0.69
CA GLY A 41 -6.20 6.24 1.56
C GLY A 41 -5.71 4.84 1.93
N LEU A 42 -5.17 4.10 0.96
CA LEU A 42 -4.55 2.78 1.21
C LEU A 42 -3.40 2.90 2.22
N ARG A 43 -2.50 3.87 2.08
CA ARG A 43 -1.41 4.10 3.05
C ARG A 43 -1.94 4.40 4.45
N ARG A 44 -2.98 5.23 4.57
CA ARG A 44 -3.64 5.50 5.87
C ARG A 44 -4.22 4.22 6.48
N ALA A 45 -4.96 3.44 5.70
CA ALA A 45 -5.58 2.19 6.17
C ALA A 45 -4.58 1.08 6.54
N LEU A 46 -3.37 1.14 5.99
CA LEU A 46 -2.26 0.25 6.34
C LEU A 46 -1.45 0.75 7.53
N GLY A 47 -1.40 2.07 7.78
CA GLY A 47 -0.72 2.66 8.92
C GLY A 47 -1.48 2.54 10.24
N THR A 48 -2.79 2.35 10.21
CA THR A 48 -3.63 2.14 11.42
C THR A 48 -3.67 0.69 11.91
N ARG A 49 -3.36 -0.27 11.04
CA ARG A 49 -3.12 -1.66 11.42
C ARG A 49 -1.66 -1.75 11.85
N ASP A 50 -1.37 -2.33 13.02
CA ASP A 50 0.00 -2.57 13.46
C ASP A 50 0.84 -3.07 12.28
N GLY A 51 1.89 -2.33 11.92
CA GLY A 51 2.59 -2.44 10.62
C GLY A 51 3.07 -3.85 10.26
N GLN A 52 3.13 -4.72 11.26
CA GLN A 52 3.40 -6.15 11.20
C GLN A 52 2.44 -6.96 10.30
N SER A 53 1.15 -6.57 10.23
CA SER A 53 0.07 -7.27 9.50
C SER A 53 -0.31 -6.61 8.16
N GLY A 54 0.00 -5.32 8.00
CA GLY A 54 -0.42 -4.53 6.84
C GLY A 54 0.14 -5.04 5.51
N LEU A 55 1.43 -5.38 5.46
CA LEU A 55 2.08 -5.87 4.24
C LEU A 55 1.51 -7.22 3.78
N GLU A 56 1.31 -8.16 4.70
CA GLU A 56 0.75 -9.48 4.37
C GLU A 56 -0.70 -9.35 3.86
N THR A 57 -1.50 -8.52 4.52
CA THR A 57 -2.88 -8.21 4.08
C THR A 57 -2.90 -7.58 2.69
N LEU A 58 -1.98 -6.65 2.41
CA LEU A 58 -1.85 -6.02 1.10
C LEU A 58 -1.51 -7.08 0.03
N LEU A 59 -0.52 -7.94 0.30
CA LEU A 59 -0.11 -8.99 -0.63
C LEU A 59 -1.22 -10.00 -0.88
N GLU A 60 -1.98 -10.37 0.14
CA GLU A 60 -3.15 -11.24 -0.02
C GLU A 60 -4.19 -10.64 -0.97
N ARG A 61 -4.52 -9.35 -0.79
CA ARG A 61 -5.48 -8.66 -1.65
C ARG A 61 -4.97 -8.48 -3.08
N LEU A 62 -3.70 -8.11 -3.25
CA LEU A 62 -3.07 -7.97 -4.57
C LEU A 62 -3.10 -9.30 -5.35
N ARG A 63 -2.83 -10.43 -4.70
CA ARG A 63 -2.88 -11.76 -5.33
C ARG A 63 -4.28 -12.16 -5.80
N ARG A 64 -5.33 -11.58 -5.23
CA ARG A 64 -6.73 -11.82 -5.63
C ARG A 64 -7.16 -10.97 -6.83
N THR A 65 -6.30 -10.08 -7.30
CA THR A 65 -6.57 -9.18 -8.42
C THR A 65 -5.61 -9.40 -9.58
N PRO A 66 -6.06 -9.25 -10.83
CA PRO A 66 -5.22 -9.48 -12.00
C PRO A 66 -4.17 -8.38 -12.19
N ASP A 67 -4.46 -7.16 -11.76
CA ASP A 67 -3.61 -5.98 -11.94
C ASP A 67 -3.86 -4.90 -10.88
N ASN A 68 -2.93 -3.92 -10.81
CA ASN A 68 -2.99 -2.81 -9.87
C ASN A 68 -4.21 -1.91 -10.10
N ALA A 69 -4.66 -1.74 -11.35
CA ALA A 69 -5.80 -0.89 -11.67
C ALA A 69 -7.09 -1.47 -11.07
N THR A 70 -7.26 -2.79 -11.16
CA THR A 70 -8.38 -3.54 -10.58
C THR A 70 -8.31 -3.50 -9.07
N PHE A 71 -7.14 -3.70 -8.49
CA PHE A 71 -6.94 -3.55 -7.05
C PHE A 71 -7.34 -2.17 -6.54
N LEU A 72 -6.81 -1.09 -7.14
CA LEU A 72 -7.10 0.28 -6.69
C LEU A 72 -8.59 0.63 -6.78
N ARG A 73 -9.30 0.16 -7.83
CA ARG A 73 -10.76 0.30 -7.95
C ARG A 73 -11.54 -0.42 -6.84
N GLN A 74 -11.04 -1.56 -6.34
CA GLN A 74 -11.70 -2.30 -5.25
C GLN A 74 -11.43 -1.68 -3.86
N VAL A 75 -10.33 -0.95 -3.70
CA VAL A 75 -9.94 -0.36 -2.42
C VAL A 75 -10.62 1.00 -2.22
N GLN A 76 -10.77 1.80 -3.28
CA GLN A 76 -11.42 3.12 -3.27
C GLN A 76 -12.79 3.18 -2.53
N PRO A 77 -13.73 2.23 -2.71
CA PRO A 77 -15.04 2.26 -2.06
C PRO A 77 -15.02 2.02 -0.55
N THR A 78 -13.90 1.47 -0.03
CA THR A 78 -13.79 1.05 1.38
C THR A 78 -13.02 2.02 2.25
N LEU A 79 -12.57 3.14 1.68
CA LEU A 79 -11.86 4.19 2.40
C LEU A 79 -12.89 5.17 2.98
N PRO A 80 -12.76 5.56 4.26
CA PRO A 80 -13.62 6.61 4.80
C PRO A 80 -13.45 7.87 3.95
N ALA A 81 -14.58 8.41 3.47
CA ALA A 81 -14.61 9.77 2.95
C ALA A 81 -14.25 10.69 4.13
N ASP A 82 -13.23 11.51 3.97
CA ASP A 82 -13.01 12.65 4.88
C ASP A 82 -14.17 13.65 4.67
#